data_AF-A0A1S3I553-F1
#
_entry.id   AF-A0A1S3I553-F1
#
_cell.length_a   1.000
_cell.length_b   1.000
_cell.length_c   1.000
_cell.angle_alpha   90.00
_cell.angle_beta   90.00
_cell.angle_gamma   90.00
#
_symmetry.space_group_name_H-M   'P 1'
#
loop_
_entity.id
_entity.type
_entity.pdbx_description
1 polymer ?
#
loop_
_entity_poly.entity_id
_entity_poly.type
_entity_poly.pdbx_seq_one_letter_code
_entity_poly.pdbx_strand_id
1 'polypeptide(L)'
;MTGDGKNIDYVALKSSKTFAEYKEKSKALAHVQLESFSEEEKIAFCINVYNALTIHGLVEVSGKDLPSSVLDIKQFWKTTGYNLGGHVFSLDHIEHGILRGNRPHPASQDSPFKQDDPRLKYVVKTVDPRIHFALNCGARSCPAINVYTAENLNSALDAAAKAFIDQEVFVNVKVREIRVSRLFQWYRSDFGNMDVDAIRWIRPYLSKEKAEEMDILLDALEASGGVNIQYSDYNWKLNKVLPKP
;
A
#
# COMPACT_ATOMS: atom_id res chain seq x y z
N MET A 1 4.94 19.36 1.56
CA MET A 1 3.65 18.67 1.76
C MET A 1 2.62 19.69 2.19
N THR A 2 1.37 19.55 1.79
CA THR A 2 0.25 20.29 2.41
C THR A 2 0.07 19.86 3.88
N GLY A 3 -0.56 20.70 4.71
CA GLY A 3 -0.69 20.45 6.15
C GLY A 3 -1.46 19.17 6.54
N ASP A 4 -2.17 18.55 5.59
CA ASP A 4 -2.89 17.28 5.75
C ASP A 4 -2.06 16.04 5.32
N GLY A 5 -0.82 16.24 4.84
CA GLY A 5 0.06 15.16 4.39
C GLY A 5 -0.40 14.41 3.12
N LYS A 6 -1.49 14.85 2.47
CA LYS A 6 -2.09 14.14 1.34
C LYS A 6 -1.63 14.63 -0.03
N ASN A 7 -1.07 15.84 -0.15
CA ASN A 7 -0.59 16.38 -1.42
C ASN A 7 0.90 16.75 -1.36
N ILE A 8 1.62 16.40 -2.43
CA ILE A 8 3.05 16.65 -2.58
C ILE A 8 3.29 17.55 -3.80
N ASP A 9 4.04 18.62 -3.61
CA ASP A 9 4.58 19.41 -4.71
C ASP A 9 5.91 18.80 -5.17
N TYR A 10 5.81 17.85 -6.10
CA TYR A 10 6.95 17.10 -6.61
C TYR A 10 7.96 17.98 -7.37
N VAL A 11 7.53 19.11 -7.94
CA VAL A 11 8.43 20.02 -8.68
C VAL A 11 9.23 20.86 -7.70
N ALA A 12 8.57 21.46 -6.70
CA ALA A 12 9.26 22.22 -5.67
C ALA A 12 10.21 21.33 -4.86
N LEU A 13 9.80 20.08 -4.58
CA LEU A 13 10.63 19.13 -3.83
C LEU A 13 11.92 18.79 -4.59
N LYS A 14 11.88 18.65 -5.92
CA LYS A 14 13.05 18.33 -6.76
C LYS A 14 14.21 19.31 -6.60
N SER A 15 13.89 20.60 -6.47
CA SER A 15 14.88 21.67 -6.31
C SER A 15 15.21 21.97 -4.84
N SER A 16 14.65 21.23 -3.89
CA SER A 16 14.85 21.49 -2.46
C SER A 16 16.15 20.90 -1.93
N LYS A 17 16.80 21.62 -1.01
CA LYS A 17 17.98 21.12 -0.29
C LYS A 17 17.66 19.82 0.48
N THR A 18 16.48 19.74 1.08
CA THR A 18 16.01 18.56 1.82
C THR A 18 15.97 17.31 0.95
N PHE A 19 15.51 17.42 -0.30
CA PHE A 19 15.48 16.29 -1.21
C PHE A 19 16.89 15.86 -1.64
N ALA A 20 17.79 16.82 -1.89
CA ALA A 20 19.19 16.53 -2.18
C ALA A 20 19.87 15.78 -1.01
N GLU A 21 19.65 16.22 0.23
CA GLU A 21 20.15 15.54 1.43
C GLU A 21 19.54 14.14 1.60
N TYR A 22 18.24 13.98 1.33
CA TYR A 22 17.57 12.69 1.33
C TYR A 22 18.20 11.73 0.31
N LYS A 23 18.44 12.19 -0.92
CA LYS A 23 19.08 11.40 -1.98
C LYS A 23 20.46 10.92 -1.57
N GLU A 24 21.28 11.79 -0.98
CA GLU A 24 22.59 11.40 -0.46
C GLU A 24 22.48 10.37 0.67
N LYS A 25 21.59 10.58 1.65
CA LYS A 25 21.37 9.62 2.75
C LYS A 25 20.86 8.26 2.27
N SER A 26 20.04 8.24 1.21
CA SER A 26 19.50 6.99 0.65
C SER A 26 20.59 6.04 0.14
N LYS A 27 21.79 6.54 -0.19
CA LYS A 27 22.92 5.71 -0.63
C LYS A 27 23.39 4.75 0.47
N ALA A 28 23.20 5.09 1.74
CA ALA A 28 23.54 4.22 2.86
C ALA A 28 22.72 2.92 2.88
N LEU A 29 21.56 2.89 2.21
CA LEU A 29 20.74 1.68 2.06
C LEU A 29 21.52 0.55 1.37
N ALA A 30 22.52 0.85 0.53
CA ALA A 30 23.35 -0.17 -0.11
C ALA A 30 24.14 -1.03 0.90
N HIS A 31 24.28 -0.58 2.15
CA HIS A 31 25.06 -1.24 3.20
C HIS A 31 24.20 -1.82 4.33
N VAL A 32 22.87 -1.71 4.25
CA VAL A 32 21.97 -2.27 5.27
C VAL A 32 22.14 -3.80 5.35
N GLN A 33 22.09 -4.35 6.56
CA GLN A 33 22.17 -5.78 6.81
C GLN A 33 20.75 -6.35 7.01
N LEU A 34 20.00 -6.52 5.92
CA LEU A 34 18.59 -6.96 6.00
C LEU A 34 18.44 -8.34 6.65
N GLU A 35 19.47 -9.17 6.59
CA GLU A 35 19.51 -10.51 7.19
C GLU A 35 19.50 -10.47 8.72
N SER A 36 19.96 -9.38 9.34
CA SER A 36 20.01 -9.28 10.80
C SER A 36 18.69 -8.79 11.40
N PHE A 37 17.71 -8.40 10.58
CA PHE A 37 16.44 -7.87 11.05
C PHE A 37 15.51 -8.98 11.55
N SER A 38 14.78 -8.67 12.63
CA SER A 38 13.56 -9.40 12.97
C SER A 38 12.51 -9.28 11.85
N GLU A 39 11.44 -10.06 11.94
CA GLU A 39 10.37 -9.99 10.94
C GLU A 39 9.67 -8.61 10.99
N GLU A 40 9.43 -8.08 12.18
CA GLU A 40 8.83 -6.76 12.41
C GLU A 40 9.75 -5.63 11.94
N GLU A 41 11.04 -5.67 12.25
CA GLU A 41 12.02 -4.69 11.76
C GLU A 41 12.04 -4.66 10.24
N LYS A 42 12.01 -5.84 9.61
CA LYS A 42 12.02 -5.97 8.16
C LYS A 42 10.75 -5.42 7.52
N ILE A 43 9.58 -5.72 8.07
CA ILE A 43 8.31 -5.18 7.57
C ILE A 43 8.30 -3.66 7.71
N ALA A 44 8.61 -3.13 8.89
CA ALA A 44 8.66 -1.69 9.14
C ALA A 44 9.64 -0.97 8.21
N PHE A 45 10.85 -1.52 8.06
CA PHE A 45 11.86 -0.99 7.14
C PHE A 45 11.38 -1.00 5.69
N CYS A 46 10.83 -2.12 5.21
CA CYS A 46 10.37 -2.24 3.83
C CYS A 46 9.20 -1.29 3.52
N ILE A 47 8.25 -1.11 4.44
CA ILE A 47 7.16 -0.12 4.28
C ILE A 47 7.74 1.29 4.16
N ASN A 48 8.65 1.68 5.06
CA ASN A 48 9.28 3.00 5.02
C ASN A 48 10.07 3.23 3.73
N VAL A 49 10.86 2.23 3.31
CA VAL A 49 11.66 2.29 2.08
C VAL A 49 10.75 2.38 0.86
N TYR A 50 9.67 1.59 0.78
CA TYR A 50 8.69 1.67 -0.30
C TYR A 50 8.11 3.09 -0.39
N ASN A 51 7.59 3.62 0.71
CA ASN A 51 6.97 4.95 0.74
C ASN A 51 7.95 6.05 0.34
N ALA A 52 9.18 6.00 0.85
CA ALA A 52 10.22 6.95 0.53
C ALA A 52 10.67 6.83 -0.95
N LEU A 53 10.81 5.60 -1.46
CA LEU A 53 11.17 5.32 -2.85
C LEU A 53 10.08 5.77 -3.83
N THR A 54 8.80 5.61 -3.49
CA THR A 54 7.70 6.14 -4.30
C THR A 54 7.81 7.65 -4.45
N ILE A 55 8.03 8.39 -3.35
CA ILE A 55 8.25 9.84 -3.42
C ILE A 55 9.49 10.16 -4.25
N HIS A 56 10.60 9.46 -4.02
CA HIS A 56 11.84 9.66 -4.79
C HIS A 56 11.60 9.50 -6.29
N GLY A 57 11.03 8.37 -6.71
CA GLY A 57 10.74 8.08 -8.11
C GLY A 57 9.85 9.15 -8.74
N LEU A 58 8.79 9.57 -8.05
CA LEU A 58 7.88 10.61 -8.53
C LEU A 58 8.56 11.99 -8.66
N VAL A 59 9.48 12.33 -7.75
CA VAL A 59 10.30 13.56 -7.88
C VAL A 59 11.28 13.46 -9.04
N GLU A 60 11.90 12.31 -9.28
CA GLU A 60 12.86 12.15 -10.37
C GLU A 60 12.18 12.26 -11.74
N VAL A 61 10.98 11.70 -11.89
CA VAL A 61 10.17 11.85 -13.11
C VAL A 61 9.39 13.17 -13.17
N SER A 62 9.42 14.00 -12.10
CA SER A 62 8.73 15.30 -12.12
C SER A 62 9.44 16.28 -13.07
N GLY A 63 8.65 16.90 -13.94
CA GLY A 63 9.07 17.93 -14.89
C GLY A 63 7.99 19.00 -15.03
N LYS A 64 8.02 19.81 -16.09
CA LYS A 64 6.98 20.83 -16.33
C LYS A 64 5.59 20.22 -16.48
N ASP A 65 5.50 19.00 -17.04
CA ASP A 65 4.26 18.26 -17.24
C ASP A 65 4.26 16.98 -16.40
N LEU A 66 3.93 17.10 -15.11
CA LEU A 66 3.69 15.93 -14.27
C LEU A 66 2.49 15.14 -14.82
N PRO A 67 2.61 13.80 -14.97
CA PRO A 67 1.52 12.97 -15.45
C PRO A 67 0.24 13.13 -14.62
N SER A 68 -0.88 12.71 -15.19
CA SER A 68 -2.18 12.81 -14.53
C SER A 68 -2.36 11.71 -13.49
N SER A 69 -1.78 10.54 -13.78
CA SER A 69 -1.80 9.33 -12.97
C SER A 69 -0.39 8.74 -12.84
N VAL A 70 -0.12 8.06 -11.73
CA VAL A 70 1.09 7.23 -11.60
C VAL A 70 1.12 6.11 -12.65
N LEU A 71 -0.05 5.66 -13.13
CA LEU A 71 -0.18 4.66 -14.19
C LEU A 71 0.35 5.15 -15.54
N ASP A 72 0.41 6.47 -15.75
CA ASP A 72 0.94 7.06 -16.99
C ASP A 72 2.48 6.95 -17.04
N ILE A 73 3.13 6.66 -15.90
CA ILE A 73 4.58 6.48 -15.82
C ILE A 73 4.91 5.03 -16.16
N LYS A 74 5.42 4.82 -17.37
CA LYS A 74 5.71 3.48 -17.92
C LYS A 74 6.54 2.65 -16.95
N GLN A 75 5.97 1.53 -16.51
CA GLN A 75 6.62 0.52 -15.66
C GLN A 75 7.17 1.07 -14.33
N PHE A 76 6.57 2.14 -13.79
CA PHE A 76 7.05 2.84 -12.60
C PHE A 76 7.45 1.90 -11.45
N TRP A 77 6.59 0.99 -11.03
CA TRP A 77 6.87 0.07 -9.93
C TRP A 77 7.90 -1.02 -10.25
N LYS A 78 8.07 -1.37 -11.52
CA LYS A 78 9.05 -2.36 -11.97
C LYS A 78 10.46 -1.77 -12.07
N THR A 79 10.58 -0.50 -12.43
CA THR A 79 11.87 0.14 -12.73
C THR A 79 12.37 1.08 -11.64
N THR A 80 11.50 1.55 -10.74
CA THR A 80 11.89 2.41 -9.61
C THR A 80 12.39 1.54 -8.48
N GLY A 81 13.68 1.66 -8.12
CA GLY A 81 14.32 0.76 -7.18
C GLY A 81 15.51 1.36 -6.42
N TYR A 82 15.84 0.70 -5.32
CA TYR A 82 17.04 0.96 -4.53
C TYR A 82 17.93 -0.27 -4.45
N ASN A 83 19.22 -0.04 -4.23
CA ASN A 83 20.13 -1.07 -3.75
C ASN A 83 19.98 -1.16 -2.23
N LEU A 84 19.50 -2.31 -1.74
CA LEU A 84 19.38 -2.63 -0.33
C LEU A 84 20.33 -3.79 -0.02
N GLY A 85 21.39 -3.52 0.75
CA GLY A 85 22.33 -4.56 1.18
C GLY A 85 23.04 -5.30 0.04
N GLY A 86 23.31 -4.61 -1.08
CA GLY A 86 23.97 -5.19 -2.26
C GLY A 86 23.02 -5.77 -3.32
N HIS A 87 21.70 -5.78 -3.06
CA HIS A 87 20.70 -6.28 -4.00
C HIS A 87 19.75 -5.17 -4.46
N VAL A 88 19.40 -5.14 -5.74
CA VAL A 88 18.43 -4.17 -6.26
C VAL A 88 17.01 -4.66 -6.00
N PHE A 89 16.20 -3.82 -5.36
CA PHE A 89 14.78 -4.02 -5.15
C PHE A 89 14.00 -2.86 -5.76
N SER A 90 13.05 -3.19 -6.65
CA SER A 90 12.06 -2.23 -7.12
C SER A 90 10.88 -2.16 -6.16
N LEU A 91 9.96 -1.21 -6.36
CA LEU A 91 8.71 -1.14 -5.61
C LEU A 91 7.94 -2.48 -5.66
N ASP A 92 7.83 -3.10 -6.85
CA ASP A 92 7.23 -4.43 -7.00
C ASP A 92 7.97 -5.50 -6.18
N HIS A 93 9.30 -5.48 -6.18
CA HIS A 93 10.08 -6.44 -5.40
C HIS A 93 9.87 -6.24 -3.89
N ILE A 94 9.72 -5.01 -3.41
CA ILE A 94 9.48 -4.74 -1.98
C ILE A 94 8.06 -5.16 -1.59
N GLU A 95 7.05 -4.72 -2.33
CA GLU A 95 5.65 -5.01 -2.00
C GLU A 95 5.31 -6.48 -2.24
N HIS A 96 5.51 -6.97 -3.45
CA HIS A 96 5.07 -8.31 -3.84
C HIS A 96 6.11 -9.38 -3.49
N GLY A 97 7.39 -9.06 -3.63
CA GLY A 97 8.49 -9.97 -3.36
C GLY A 97 8.68 -10.19 -1.86
N ILE A 98 8.93 -9.10 -1.11
CA ILE A 98 9.21 -9.19 0.33
C ILE A 98 7.92 -9.25 1.14
N LEU A 99 7.11 -8.19 1.12
CA LEU A 99 6.01 -7.97 2.08
C LEU A 99 4.80 -8.90 1.86
N ARG A 100 4.51 -9.26 0.61
CA ARG A 100 3.42 -10.20 0.26
C ARG A 100 3.90 -11.64 0.10
N GLY A 101 5.06 -12.01 0.61
CA GLY A 101 5.48 -13.41 0.62
C GLY A 101 5.77 -13.96 -0.79
N ASN A 102 6.39 -13.17 -1.67
CA ASN A 102 6.68 -13.50 -3.07
C ASN A 102 5.45 -13.85 -3.93
N ARG A 103 4.27 -13.32 -3.58
CA ARG A 103 3.03 -13.50 -4.34
C ARG A 103 3.06 -12.67 -5.63
N PRO A 104 2.43 -13.12 -6.73
CA PRO A 104 2.35 -12.35 -7.96
C PRO A 104 1.61 -11.01 -7.79
N HIS A 105 1.98 -10.02 -8.59
CA HIS A 105 1.22 -8.78 -8.74
C HIS A 105 -0.19 -9.10 -9.28
N PRO A 106 -1.28 -8.42 -8.85
CA PRO A 106 -2.61 -8.63 -9.44
C PRO A 106 -2.74 -8.50 -10.97
N ALA A 107 -1.75 -7.92 -11.66
CA ALA A 107 -1.73 -7.70 -13.10
C ALA A 107 -0.70 -8.63 -13.82
N SER A 108 -0.08 -9.56 -13.09
CA SER A 108 0.93 -10.49 -13.59
C SER A 108 0.77 -11.85 -12.92
N GLN A 109 1.06 -12.94 -13.64
CA GLN A 109 1.02 -14.28 -13.03
C GLN A 109 2.37 -14.70 -12.43
N ASP A 110 3.44 -13.98 -12.76
CA ASP A 110 4.78 -14.28 -12.28
C ASP A 110 5.04 -13.74 -10.86
N SER A 111 5.57 -14.60 -10.00
CA SER A 111 6.21 -14.20 -8.74
C SER A 111 7.42 -13.30 -9.02
N PRO A 112 7.64 -12.25 -8.20
CA PRO A 112 8.78 -11.33 -8.35
C PRO A 112 10.16 -12.01 -8.29
N PHE A 113 10.32 -13.02 -7.43
CA PHE A 113 11.56 -13.78 -7.26
C PHE A 113 11.37 -15.22 -7.73
N LYS A 114 12.30 -15.71 -8.56
CA LYS A 114 12.37 -17.12 -9.00
C LYS A 114 13.07 -17.99 -7.94
N GLN A 115 13.02 -19.31 -8.09
CA GLN A 115 13.43 -20.28 -7.05
C GLN A 115 14.89 -20.15 -6.60
N ASP A 116 15.77 -19.69 -7.48
CA ASP A 116 17.21 -19.51 -7.27
C ASP A 116 17.60 -18.06 -6.95
N ASP A 117 16.62 -17.15 -6.82
CA ASP A 117 16.89 -15.75 -6.54
C ASP A 117 17.42 -15.59 -5.11
N PRO A 118 18.63 -15.02 -4.91
CA PRO A 118 19.23 -14.87 -3.59
C PRO A 118 18.41 -13.96 -2.66
N ARG A 119 17.50 -13.15 -3.22
CA ARG A 119 16.62 -12.26 -2.46
C ARG A 119 15.49 -13.00 -1.76
N LEU A 120 15.23 -14.27 -2.09
CA LEU A 120 14.22 -15.10 -1.41
C LEU A 120 14.41 -15.18 0.10
N LYS A 121 15.65 -15.10 0.60
CA LYS A 121 15.95 -15.12 2.04
C LYS A 121 15.37 -13.92 2.81
N TYR A 122 15.02 -12.83 2.12
CA TYR A 122 14.43 -11.64 2.73
C TYR A 122 12.91 -11.68 2.79
N VAL A 123 12.26 -12.61 2.10
CA VAL A 123 10.80 -12.71 2.06
C VAL A 123 10.24 -12.90 3.48
N VAL A 124 9.15 -12.19 3.80
CA VAL A 124 8.50 -12.35 5.12
C VAL A 124 7.86 -13.74 5.22
N LYS A 125 7.85 -14.32 6.42
CA LYS A 125 7.26 -15.65 6.62
C LYS A 125 5.74 -15.56 6.66
N THR A 126 5.21 -14.52 7.30
CA THR A 126 3.78 -14.29 7.41
C THR A 126 3.39 -13.01 6.67
N VAL A 127 2.43 -13.12 5.75
CA VAL A 127 1.87 -11.95 5.07
C VAL A 127 0.88 -11.27 6.00
N ASP A 128 1.13 -10.00 6.29
CA ASP A 128 0.20 -9.13 7.01
C ASP A 128 -0.63 -8.32 6.00
N PRO A 129 -1.95 -8.56 5.86
CA PRO A 129 -2.78 -7.84 4.90
C PRO A 129 -2.89 -6.34 5.19
N ARG A 130 -2.56 -5.89 6.41
CA ARG A 130 -2.61 -4.47 6.79
C ARG A 130 -1.60 -3.62 6.04
N ILE A 131 -0.56 -4.21 5.43
CA ILE A 131 0.41 -3.47 4.60
C ILE A 131 -0.25 -2.69 3.46
N HIS A 132 -1.39 -3.18 2.95
CA HIS A 132 -2.14 -2.52 1.87
C HIS A 132 -2.67 -1.13 2.24
N PHE A 133 -2.75 -0.84 3.55
CA PHE A 133 -3.16 0.46 4.10
C PHE A 133 -1.97 1.27 4.61
N ALA A 134 -0.74 0.76 4.49
CA ALA A 134 0.49 1.41 4.90
C ALA A 134 1.38 1.84 3.72
N LEU A 135 1.17 1.24 2.55
CA LEU A 135 1.92 1.54 1.34
C LEU A 135 1.28 2.69 0.57
N ASN A 136 2.03 3.76 0.36
CA ASN A 136 1.65 4.88 -0.48
C ASN A 136 2.17 4.65 -1.90
N CYS A 137 1.23 4.36 -2.78
CA CYS A 137 1.41 4.11 -4.21
C CYS A 137 1.53 5.38 -5.08
N GLY A 138 1.52 6.59 -4.49
CA GLY A 138 1.56 7.86 -5.23
C GLY A 138 0.23 8.29 -5.87
N ALA A 139 -0.83 7.50 -5.72
CA ALA A 139 -2.18 7.85 -6.11
C ALA A 139 -2.93 8.63 -5.01
N ARG A 140 -3.97 9.37 -5.40
CA ARG A 140 -4.79 10.19 -4.50
C ARG A 140 -5.59 9.38 -3.50
N SER A 141 -5.99 8.16 -3.86
CA SER A 141 -6.67 7.21 -2.97
C SER A 141 -5.70 6.43 -2.06
N CYS A 142 -4.38 6.66 -2.13
CA CYS A 142 -3.44 5.97 -1.25
C CYS A 142 -3.56 6.51 0.20
N PRO A 143 -3.27 5.67 1.20
CA PRO A 143 -3.29 6.06 2.62
C PRO A 143 -2.26 7.14 2.96
N ALA A 144 -2.45 7.80 4.11
CA ALA A 144 -1.49 8.77 4.64
C ALA A 144 -0.15 8.11 4.98
N ILE A 145 0.96 8.80 4.74
CA ILE A 145 2.31 8.28 5.00
C ILE A 145 2.60 8.36 6.50
N ASN A 146 2.92 7.22 7.10
CA ASN A 146 3.38 7.10 8.48
C ASN A 146 4.83 6.58 8.51
N VAL A 147 5.50 6.73 9.67
CA VAL A 147 6.81 6.15 9.94
C VAL A 147 6.66 4.93 10.84
N TYR A 148 7.17 3.81 10.37
CA TYR A 148 7.06 2.52 11.05
C TYR A 148 8.38 2.13 11.71
N THR A 149 8.31 1.60 12.92
CA THR A 149 9.42 0.94 13.64
C THR A 149 8.93 -0.41 14.14
N ALA A 150 9.83 -1.30 14.55
CA ALA A 150 9.42 -2.60 15.08
C ALA A 150 8.49 -2.45 16.30
N GLU A 151 8.73 -1.43 17.14
CA GLU A 151 7.98 -1.17 18.36
C GLU A 151 6.56 -0.66 18.08
N ASN A 152 6.38 0.16 17.04
CA ASN A 152 5.08 0.75 16.72
C ASN A 152 4.33 0.01 15.61
N LEU A 153 4.94 -0.99 14.97
CA LEU A 153 4.45 -1.58 13.72
C LEU A 153 2.99 -2.01 13.82
N ASN A 154 2.65 -2.81 14.82
CA ASN A 154 1.31 -3.37 14.96
C ASN A 154 0.25 -2.29 15.17
N SER A 155 0.48 -1.36 16.10
CA SER A 155 -0.48 -0.29 16.39
C SER A 155 -0.62 0.69 15.23
N ALA A 156 0.48 0.99 14.52
CA ALA A 156 0.45 1.85 13.35
C ALA A 156 -0.27 1.20 12.16
N LEU A 157 -0.08 -0.11 11.93
CA LEU A 157 -0.79 -0.87 10.91
C LEU A 157 -2.29 -0.96 11.22
N ASP A 158 -2.67 -1.23 12.47
CA ASP A 158 -4.07 -1.25 12.88
C ASP A 158 -4.73 0.11 12.74
N ALA A 159 -4.05 1.19 13.13
CA ALA A 159 -4.56 2.54 12.97
C ALA A 159 -4.76 2.90 11.49
N ALA A 160 -3.81 2.54 10.62
CA ALA A 160 -3.89 2.79 9.19
C ALA A 160 -5.05 1.99 8.53
N ALA A 161 -5.16 0.71 8.84
CA ALA A 161 -6.25 -0.15 8.38
C ALA A 161 -7.61 0.38 8.84
N LYS A 162 -7.74 0.70 10.14
CA LYS A 162 -8.96 1.28 10.71
C LYS A 162 -9.36 2.58 10.02
N ALA A 163 -8.43 3.52 9.86
CA ALA A 163 -8.72 4.81 9.26
C ALA A 163 -9.19 4.67 7.80
N PHE A 164 -8.53 3.81 7.00
CA PHE A 164 -8.92 3.59 5.62
C PHE A 164 -10.26 2.87 5.52
N ILE A 165 -10.42 1.76 6.24
CA ILE A 165 -11.60 0.90 6.14
C ILE A 165 -12.85 1.63 6.61
N ASP A 166 -12.79 2.28 7.77
CA ASP A 166 -13.95 2.98 8.31
C ASP A 166 -14.36 4.17 7.43
N GLN A 167 -13.42 4.80 6.74
CA GLN A 167 -13.71 5.88 5.80
C GLN A 167 -14.33 5.35 4.49
N GLU A 168 -13.75 4.31 3.89
CA GLU A 168 -14.07 3.90 2.51
C GLU A 168 -15.19 2.85 2.43
N VAL A 169 -15.45 2.10 3.50
CA VAL A 169 -16.49 1.07 3.48
C VAL A 169 -17.86 1.69 3.71
N PHE A 170 -18.77 1.38 2.79
CA PHE A 170 -20.18 1.73 2.88
C PHE A 170 -21.01 0.47 3.14
N VAL A 171 -21.89 0.55 4.12
CA VAL A 171 -22.80 -0.53 4.52
C VAL A 171 -24.22 0.03 4.47
N ASN A 172 -25.16 -0.69 3.87
CA ASN A 172 -26.56 -0.31 3.87
C ASN A 172 -27.45 -1.54 4.01
N VAL A 173 -28.02 -1.71 5.20
CA VAL A 173 -28.87 -2.85 5.53
C VAL A 173 -30.17 -2.86 4.73
N LYS A 174 -30.77 -1.67 4.47
CA LYS A 174 -32.10 -1.56 3.85
C LYS A 174 -32.11 -2.09 2.41
N VAL A 175 -31.05 -1.80 1.65
CA VAL A 175 -30.89 -2.28 0.27
C VAL A 175 -29.94 -3.48 0.16
N ARG A 176 -29.48 -4.00 1.30
CA ARG A 176 -28.55 -5.13 1.40
C ARG A 176 -27.29 -4.94 0.54
N GLU A 177 -26.66 -3.78 0.69
CA GLU A 177 -25.47 -3.41 -0.07
C GLU A 177 -24.25 -3.26 0.84
N ILE A 178 -23.13 -3.85 0.42
CA ILE A 178 -21.80 -3.61 0.95
C ILE A 178 -20.96 -3.07 -0.19
N ARG A 179 -20.36 -1.90 -0.03
CA ARG A 179 -19.41 -1.35 -0.99
C ARG A 179 -18.05 -1.14 -0.36
N VAL A 180 -17.03 -1.74 -0.95
CA VAL A 180 -15.64 -1.74 -0.45
C VAL A 180 -14.67 -1.29 -1.55
N SER A 181 -13.44 -0.95 -1.19
CA SER A 181 -12.41 -0.60 -2.17
C SER A 181 -12.10 -1.78 -3.11
N ARG A 182 -11.87 -1.48 -4.39
CA ARG A 182 -11.38 -2.47 -5.39
C ARG A 182 -10.03 -3.11 -5.00
N LEU A 183 -9.32 -2.54 -4.03
CA LEU A 183 -8.15 -3.16 -3.41
C LEU A 183 -8.44 -4.59 -2.91
N PHE A 184 -9.60 -4.81 -2.28
CA PHE A 184 -10.00 -6.13 -1.79
C PHE A 184 -10.28 -7.12 -2.93
N GLN A 185 -10.57 -6.63 -4.14
CA GLN A 185 -10.72 -7.46 -5.33
C GLN A 185 -9.35 -7.83 -5.93
N TRP A 186 -8.45 -6.87 -6.09
CA TRP A 186 -7.13 -7.10 -6.69
C TRP A 186 -6.25 -8.01 -5.84
N TYR A 187 -6.28 -7.80 -4.52
CA TYR A 187 -5.45 -8.54 -3.56
C TYR A 187 -6.27 -9.58 -2.79
N ARG A 188 -7.33 -10.13 -3.40
CA ARG A 188 -8.28 -11.04 -2.75
C ARG A 188 -7.61 -12.22 -2.04
N SER A 189 -6.49 -12.73 -2.57
CA SER A 189 -5.71 -13.81 -1.95
C SER A 189 -5.11 -13.45 -0.58
N ASP A 190 -4.91 -12.16 -0.33
CA ASP A 190 -4.36 -11.66 0.92
C ASP A 190 -5.45 -11.51 1.98
N PHE A 191 -6.74 -11.52 1.59
CA PHE A 191 -7.90 -11.33 2.46
C PHE A 191 -8.81 -12.56 2.57
N GLY A 192 -8.33 -13.75 2.20
CA GLY A 192 -9.06 -15.01 2.38
C GLY A 192 -9.66 -15.64 1.11
N ASN A 193 -9.38 -15.12 -0.09
CA ASN A 193 -9.77 -15.66 -1.41
C ASN A 193 -11.25 -15.56 -1.80
N MET A 194 -12.19 -15.33 -0.87
CA MET A 194 -13.58 -15.06 -1.19
C MET A 194 -14.01 -13.68 -0.67
N ASP A 195 -15.05 -13.11 -1.29
CA ASP A 195 -15.54 -11.78 -0.90
C ASP A 195 -16.05 -11.78 0.54
N VAL A 196 -16.72 -12.85 0.97
CA VAL A 196 -17.18 -13.02 2.36
C VAL A 196 -16.01 -13.01 3.36
N ASP A 197 -14.87 -13.58 2.99
CA ASP A 197 -13.69 -13.62 3.87
C ASP A 197 -13.07 -12.23 4.00
N ALA A 198 -13.03 -11.48 2.89
CA ALA A 198 -12.62 -10.07 2.92
C ALA A 198 -13.58 -9.24 3.78
N ILE A 199 -14.88 -9.46 3.70
CA ILE A 199 -15.87 -8.76 4.55
C ILE A 199 -15.67 -9.10 6.03
N ARG A 200 -15.47 -10.38 6.37
CA ARG A 200 -15.14 -10.80 7.75
C ARG A 200 -13.85 -10.14 8.24
N TRP A 201 -12.84 -10.02 7.38
CA TRP A 201 -11.58 -9.35 7.69
C TRP A 201 -11.74 -7.83 7.88
N ILE A 202 -12.63 -7.19 7.12
CA ILE A 202 -12.97 -5.75 7.23
C ILE A 202 -13.68 -5.43 8.54
N ARG A 203 -14.62 -6.29 8.96
CA ARG A 203 -15.53 -6.06 10.09
C ARG A 203 -14.88 -5.54 11.38
N PRO A 204 -13.73 -6.04 11.87
CA PRO A 204 -13.11 -5.53 13.10
C PRO A 204 -12.60 -4.09 13.01
N TYR A 205 -12.39 -3.56 11.80
CA TYR A 205 -11.84 -2.22 11.58
C TYR A 205 -12.92 -1.12 11.49
N LEU A 206 -14.19 -1.48 11.36
CA LEU A 206 -15.31 -0.55 11.25
C LEU A 206 -15.60 0.19 12.57
N SER A 207 -16.24 1.35 12.49
CA SER A 207 -16.93 1.98 13.61
C SER A 207 -18.05 1.08 14.11
N LYS A 208 -18.43 1.25 15.39
CA LYS A 208 -19.42 0.39 16.06
C LYS A 208 -20.72 0.26 15.26
N GLU A 209 -21.24 1.37 14.76
CA GLU A 209 -22.47 1.41 13.96
C GLU A 209 -22.35 0.59 12.66
N LYS A 210 -21.33 0.88 11.83
CA LYS A 210 -21.09 0.13 10.59
C LYS A 210 -20.81 -1.35 10.83
N ALA A 211 -20.16 -1.68 11.94
CA ALA A 211 -19.88 -3.04 12.35
C ALA A 211 -21.18 -3.82 12.66
N GLU A 212 -22.09 -3.22 13.42
CA GLU A 212 -23.40 -3.82 13.72
C GLU A 212 -24.24 -4.00 12.45
N GLU A 213 -24.21 -3.02 11.53
CA GLU A 213 -24.84 -3.15 10.21
C GLU A 213 -24.20 -4.25 9.35
N MET A 214 -22.86 -4.37 9.42
CA MET A 214 -22.11 -5.40 8.70
C MET A 214 -22.47 -6.80 9.20
N ASP A 215 -22.60 -6.99 10.52
CA ASP A 215 -22.96 -8.27 11.11
C ASP A 215 -24.33 -8.76 10.58
N ILE A 216 -25.32 -7.86 10.44
CA ILE A 216 -26.64 -8.18 9.85
C ILE A 216 -26.50 -8.68 8.41
N LEU A 217 -25.62 -8.07 7.61
CA LEU A 217 -25.41 -8.46 6.22
C LEU A 217 -24.57 -9.73 6.08
N LEU A 218 -23.64 -9.99 7.00
CA LEU A 218 -22.92 -11.26 7.07
C LEU A 218 -23.88 -12.43 7.37
N ASP A 219 -24.78 -12.28 8.33
CA ASP A 219 -25.82 -13.27 8.61
C ASP A 219 -26.71 -13.53 7.38
N ALA A 220 -27.06 -12.46 6.65
CA ALA A 220 -27.84 -12.56 5.42
C ALA A 220 -27.11 -13.28 4.27
N LEU A 221 -25.80 -13.05 4.13
CA LEU A 221 -24.93 -13.74 3.17
C LEU A 221 -24.93 -15.24 3.44
N GLU A 222 -24.83 -15.65 4.71
CA GLU A 222 -24.79 -17.06 5.12
C GLU A 222 -26.14 -17.76 4.96
N ALA A 223 -27.26 -17.06 5.18
CA ALA A 223 -28.59 -17.67 5.16
C ALA A 223 -29.24 -17.78 3.77
N SER A 224 -29.00 -16.83 2.85
CA SER A 224 -29.80 -16.75 1.60
C SER A 224 -29.13 -16.05 0.40
N GLY A 225 -27.90 -15.55 0.52
CA GLY A 225 -27.08 -15.03 -0.60
C GLY A 225 -27.50 -13.68 -1.20
N GLY A 226 -28.52 -13.00 -0.65
CA GLY A 226 -29.10 -11.78 -1.23
C GLY A 226 -28.42 -10.46 -0.85
N VAL A 227 -27.10 -10.42 -0.68
CA VAL A 227 -26.34 -9.19 -0.38
C VAL A 227 -25.50 -8.81 -1.60
N ASN A 228 -25.66 -7.57 -2.04
CA ASN A 228 -24.93 -7.03 -3.16
C ASN A 228 -23.58 -6.47 -2.69
N ILE A 229 -22.48 -7.14 -3.05
CA ILE A 229 -21.12 -6.68 -2.79
C ILE A 229 -20.62 -5.93 -4.02
N GLN A 230 -20.34 -4.64 -3.84
CA GLN A 230 -19.81 -3.76 -4.88
C GLN A 230 -18.40 -3.29 -4.56
N TYR A 231 -17.64 -2.97 -5.61
CA TYR A 231 -16.31 -2.39 -5.49
C TYR A 231 -16.31 -0.94 -5.97
N SER A 232 -15.87 -0.02 -5.13
CA SER A 232 -15.69 1.38 -5.50
C SER A 232 -14.52 1.57 -6.48
N ASP A 233 -14.61 2.60 -7.33
CA ASP A 233 -13.52 2.95 -8.23
C ASP A 233 -12.33 3.55 -7.46
N TYR A 234 -11.12 3.13 -7.83
CA TYR A 234 -9.89 3.60 -7.21
C TYR A 234 -9.31 4.79 -7.98
N ASN A 235 -9.06 5.91 -7.30
CA ASN A 235 -8.58 7.13 -7.97
C ASN A 235 -7.06 7.11 -8.12
N TRP A 236 -6.61 6.62 -9.28
CA TRP A 236 -5.21 6.54 -9.67
C TRP A 236 -4.54 7.88 -10.01
N LYS A 237 -5.23 9.02 -9.91
CA LYS A 237 -4.61 10.34 -10.14
C LYS A 237 -3.48 10.59 -9.15
N LEU A 238 -2.42 11.28 -9.57
CA LEU A 238 -1.31 11.62 -8.66
C LEU A 238 -1.79 12.47 -7.48
N ASN A 239 -1.22 12.22 -6.30
CA ASN A 239 -1.40 13.02 -5.09
C ASN A 239 -0.58 14.34 -5.14
N LYS A 240 -0.85 15.18 -6.14
CA LYS A 240 -0.16 16.46 -6.38
C LYS A 240 -0.99 17.69 -5.99
N VAL A 241 -0.30 18.77 -5.59
CA VAL A 241 -0.93 20.09 -5.47
C VAL A 241 -1.30 20.59 -6.87
N LEU A 242 -2.55 21.00 -7.07
CA LEU A 242 -2.96 21.63 -8.33
C LEU A 242 -2.38 23.05 -8.42
N PRO A 243 -1.94 23.52 -9.61
CA PRO A 243 -1.58 24.92 -9.78
C PRO A 243 -2.79 25.79 -9.40
N LYS A 244 -2.55 26.86 -8.63
CA LYS A 244 -3.60 27.85 -8.38
C LYS A 244 -3.99 28.50 -9.72
N PRO A 245 -5.28 28.69 -9.98
CA PRO A 245 -5.77 29.35 -11.20
C PRO A 245 -5.21 30.77 -11.33
#